data_AF-A0A834ELU7-F1
#
_entry.id   AF-A0A834ELU7-F1
#
_cell.length_a   1.000
_cell.length_b   1.000
_cell.length_c   1.000
_cell.angle_alpha   90.00
_cell.angle_beta   90.00
_cell.angle_gamma   90.00
#
_symmetry.space_group_name_H-M   'P 1'
#
loop_
_entity.id
_entity.type
_entity.pdbx_description
1 polymer ?
#
loop_
_entity_poly.entity_id
_entity_poly.type
_entity_poly.pdbx_seq_one_letter_code
_entity_poly.pdbx_strand_id
1 'polypeptide(L)'
;MPGKPGVVGVEGLQSACEEFWSRLRKLNWKRILIRHREDIPLDGTNDEMERQRKFSGFEEKVFSVNGARGNHMDFGQLYQFLNAKGCGEVFQMFFGVEGQ
;
A
#
# COMPACT_ATOMS: atom_id res chain seq x y z
N MET A 1 -15.50 -5.85 -5.86
CA MET A 1 -15.74 -6.82 -6.96
C MET A 1 -14.55 -7.76 -7.09
N PRO A 2 -14.79 -9.07 -7.25
CA PRO A 2 -13.74 -10.03 -7.57
C PRO A 2 -13.03 -9.61 -8.88
N GLY A 3 -11.71 -9.46 -8.86
CA GLY A 3 -10.92 -9.18 -10.08
C GLY A 3 -10.25 -7.80 -10.16
N LYS A 4 -10.53 -6.85 -9.25
CA LYS A 4 -9.79 -5.58 -9.21
C LYS A 4 -8.47 -5.74 -8.44
N PRO A 5 -7.34 -5.21 -8.95
CA PRO A 5 -6.09 -5.21 -8.21
C PRO A 5 -6.24 -4.29 -6.97
N GLY A 6 -5.99 -4.85 -5.80
CA GLY A 6 -5.86 -4.11 -4.54
C GLY A 6 -4.38 -3.97 -4.18
N VAL A 7 -4.08 -2.94 -3.40
CA VAL A 7 -2.75 -2.70 -2.84
C VAL A 7 -2.86 -2.82 -1.33
N VAL A 8 -1.92 -3.54 -0.71
CA VAL A 8 -1.78 -3.63 0.74
C VAL A 8 -0.41 -3.08 1.10
N GLY A 9 -0.38 -2.01 1.88
CA GLY A 9 0.83 -1.46 2.47
C GLY A 9 0.96 -1.91 3.92
N VAL A 10 2.15 -2.38 4.30
CA VAL A 10 2.46 -2.82 5.67
C VAL A 10 3.81 -2.23 6.04
N GLU A 11 3.88 -1.59 7.20
CA GLU A 11 5.08 -0.94 7.72
C GLU A 11 5.29 -1.36 9.16
N GLY A 12 6.54 -1.60 9.56
CA GLY A 12 6.90 -1.98 10.91
C GLY A 12 8.22 -2.75 10.96
N LEU A 13 8.45 -3.43 12.09
CA LEU A 13 9.60 -4.34 12.22
C LEU A 13 9.54 -5.41 11.14
N GLN A 14 10.71 -5.79 10.63
CA GLN A 14 10.83 -6.82 9.59
C GLN A 14 10.11 -8.11 9.99
N SER A 15 10.32 -8.59 11.22
CA SER A 15 9.68 -9.80 11.75
C SER A 15 8.15 -9.70 11.74
N ALA A 16 7.59 -8.56 12.13
CA ALA A 16 6.15 -8.33 12.13
C ALA A 16 5.58 -8.27 10.70
N CYS A 17 6.29 -7.62 9.77
CA CYS A 17 5.90 -7.55 8.36
C CYS A 17 5.93 -8.95 7.70
N GLU A 18 6.95 -9.76 8.00
CA GLU A 18 7.06 -11.13 7.50
C GLU A 18 5.97 -12.05 8.07
N GLU A 19 5.65 -11.92 9.35
CA GLU A 19 4.54 -12.64 9.98
C GLU A 19 3.19 -12.27 9.33
N PHE A 20 2.95 -10.97 9.12
CA PHE A 20 1.75 -10.48 8.46
C PHE A 20 1.65 -11.03 7.03
N TRP A 21 2.73 -10.96 6.26
CA TRP A 21 2.79 -11.49 4.90
C TRP A 21 2.53 -13.01 4.85
N SER A 22 3.08 -13.77 5.80
CA SER A 22 2.84 -15.21 5.93
C SER A 22 1.37 -15.53 6.15
N ARG A 23 0.66 -14.72 6.96
CA ARG A 23 -0.79 -14.84 7.16
C ARG A 23 -1.57 -14.43 5.90
N LEU A 24 -1.19 -13.31 5.29
CA LEU A 24 -1.86 -12.75 4.11
C LEU A 24 -1.81 -13.71 2.91
N ARG A 25 -0.67 -14.39 2.70
CA ARG A 25 -0.50 -15.40 1.64
C ARG A 25 -1.40 -16.63 1.78
N LYS A 26 -1.84 -16.96 3.00
CA LYS A 26 -2.72 -18.12 3.25
C LYS A 26 -4.18 -17.83 2.91
N LEU A 27 -4.52 -16.57 2.62
CA LEU A 27 -5.86 -16.19 2.20
C LEU A 27 -6.14 -16.64 0.76
N ASN A 28 -7.42 -16.82 0.41
CA ASN A 28 -7.88 -17.35 -0.88
C ASN A 28 -7.77 -16.36 -2.07
N TRP A 29 -6.75 -15.52 -2.08
CA TRP A 29 -6.54 -14.50 -3.12
C TRP A 29 -5.93 -15.16 -4.35
N LYS A 30 -6.53 -14.95 -5.54
CA LYS A 30 -6.09 -15.63 -6.77
C LYS A 30 -4.63 -15.34 -7.16
N ARG A 31 -4.11 -14.15 -6.82
CA ARG A 31 -2.73 -13.74 -7.13
C ARG A 31 -2.29 -12.60 -6.21
N ILE A 32 -1.57 -12.93 -5.14
CA ILE A 32 -0.93 -11.94 -4.26
C ILE A 32 0.60 -12.04 -4.40
N LEU A 33 1.26 -10.90 -4.54
CA LEU A 33 2.70 -10.80 -4.74
C LEU A 33 3.21 -9.50 -4.14
N ILE A 34 4.44 -9.52 -3.64
CA ILE A 34 5.14 -8.32 -3.19
C ILE A 34 5.67 -7.62 -4.44
N ARG A 35 5.19 -6.40 -4.72
CA ARG A 35 5.67 -5.57 -5.82
C ARG A 35 6.83 -4.67 -5.42
N HIS A 36 6.83 -4.22 -4.17
CA HIS A 36 7.77 -3.25 -3.63
C HIS A 36 8.06 -3.60 -2.17
N ARG A 37 9.34 -3.50 -1.78
CA ARG A 37 9.83 -3.75 -0.43
C ARG A 37 10.96 -2.78 -0.15
N GLU A 38 10.84 -2.02 0.93
CA GLU A 38 11.88 -1.13 1.44
C GLU A 38 12.30 -1.64 2.82
N ASP A 39 13.57 -1.98 2.97
CA ASP A 39 14.16 -2.34 4.25
C ASP A 39 15.10 -1.21 4.68
N ILE A 40 14.77 -0.54 5.78
CA ILE A 40 15.56 0.57 6.33
C ILE A 40 16.21 0.08 7.62
N PRO A 41 17.55 0.08 7.74
CA PRO A 41 18.22 -0.23 8.99
C PRO A 41 17.94 0.88 10.01
N LEU A 42 17.54 0.48 11.21
CA LEU A 42 17.22 1.39 12.30
C LEU A 42 18.08 1.02 13.51
N ASP A 43 18.70 2.01 14.15
CA ASP A 43 19.64 1.82 15.26
C ASP A 43 18.94 1.56 16.61
N GLY A 44 17.62 1.33 16.58
CA GLY A 44 16.89 0.67 17.66
C GLY A 44 16.02 1.58 18.52
N THR A 45 15.83 2.85 18.16
CA THR A 45 14.87 3.71 18.87
C THR A 45 13.48 3.65 18.23
N ASN A 46 12.43 3.57 19.07
CA ASN A 46 11.05 3.67 18.60
C ASN A 46 10.78 5.01 17.90
N ASP A 47 11.47 6.08 18.29
CA ASP A 47 11.32 7.39 17.68
C ASP A 47 11.79 7.42 16.22
N GLU A 48 12.86 6.70 15.88
CA GLU A 48 13.31 6.56 14.49
C GLU A 48 12.32 5.73 13.66
N MET A 49 11.74 4.69 14.24
CA MET A 49 10.67 3.93 13.61
C MET A 49 9.45 4.80 13.29
N GLU A 50 8.99 5.62 14.23
CA GLU A 50 7.84 6.50 14.02
C GLU A 50 8.14 7.60 12.98
N ARG A 51 9.39 8.07 12.87
CA ARG A 51 9.80 9.03 11.83
C ARG A 51 9.79 8.44 10.43
N GLN A 52 10.07 7.15 10.28
CA GLN A 52 10.04 6.46 8.98
C GLN A 52 8.65 5.97 8.60
N ARG A 53 7.73 5.83 9.57
CA ARG A 53 6.38 5.35 9.34
C ARG A 53 5.55 6.38 8.56
N LYS A 54 4.98 5.95 7.44
CA LYS A 54 4.14 6.78 6.57
C LYS A 54 2.65 6.51 6.82
N PHE A 55 2.30 5.28 7.23
CA PHE A 55 0.94 4.89 7.57
C PHE A 55 0.76 4.72 9.08
N SER A 56 -0.12 5.53 9.67
CA SER A 56 -0.50 5.43 11.08
C SER A 56 -1.77 4.59 11.23
N GLY A 57 -1.64 3.43 11.90
CA GLY A 57 -2.76 2.52 12.13
C GLY A 57 -3.14 1.67 10.91
N PHE A 58 -4.19 0.85 11.05
CA PHE A 58 -4.72 0.02 9.98
C PHE A 58 -6.04 0.60 9.48
N GLU A 59 -6.08 1.02 8.22
CA GLU A 59 -7.25 1.62 7.58
C GLU A 59 -7.46 1.00 6.19
N GLU A 60 -8.71 0.65 5.87
CA GLU A 60 -9.10 0.28 4.50
C GLU A 60 -9.61 1.53 3.78
N LYS A 61 -8.96 1.90 2.67
CA LYS A 61 -9.42 2.99 1.80
C LYS A 61 -9.93 2.47 0.47
N VAL A 62 -11.12 2.93 0.10
CA VAL A 62 -11.75 2.61 -1.18
C VAL A 62 -11.89 3.89 -1.99
N PHE A 63 -11.08 4.02 -3.05
CA PHE A 63 -11.13 5.14 -3.98
C PHE A 63 -12.13 4.83 -5.09
N SER A 64 -13.42 5.04 -4.82
CA SER A 64 -14.51 4.81 -5.78
C SER A 64 -14.91 6.10 -6.49
N VAL A 65 -15.20 6.01 -7.79
CA VAL A 65 -15.83 7.11 -8.53
C VAL A 65 -17.34 6.98 -8.42
N ASN A 66 -17.99 7.92 -7.74
CA ASN A 66 -19.45 7.97 -7.65
C ASN A 66 -20.03 8.44 -8.99
N GLY A 67 -20.40 7.49 -9.86
CA GLY A 67 -21.03 7.80 -11.15
C GLY A 67 -21.71 6.57 -11.77
N ALA A 68 -22.65 6.79 -12.69
CA ALA A 68 -23.47 5.73 -13.33
C ALA A 68 -22.68 4.68 -14.15
N ARG A 69 -21.37 4.88 -14.35
CA ARG A 69 -20.42 3.93 -14.95
C ARG A 69 -19.40 3.39 -13.91
N GLY A 70 -19.73 3.51 -12.62
CA GLY A 70 -18.87 3.36 -11.46
C GLY A 70 -18.40 1.95 -11.22
N ASN A 71 -17.39 1.51 -11.98
CA ASN A 71 -16.69 0.25 -11.75
C ASN A 71 -15.17 0.38 -11.90
N HIS A 72 -14.59 1.58 -11.92
CA HIS A 72 -13.14 1.78 -11.85
C HIS A 72 -12.73 2.45 -10.54
N MET A 73 -11.49 2.22 -10.09
CA MET A 73 -10.92 2.99 -8.98
C MET A 73 -10.52 4.37 -9.49
N ASP A 74 -10.60 5.38 -8.62
CA ASP A 74 -10.05 6.70 -8.91
C ASP A 74 -8.53 6.68 -8.68
N PHE A 75 -7.79 6.49 -9.76
CA PHE A 75 -6.33 6.53 -9.74
C PHE A 75 -5.78 7.91 -9.31
N GLY A 76 -6.51 8.99 -9.60
CA GLY A 76 -6.12 10.34 -9.19
C GLY A 76 -6.21 10.52 -7.67
N GLN A 77 -7.30 10.06 -7.05
CA GLN A 77 -7.42 10.10 -5.58
C GLN A 77 -6.40 9.19 -4.89
N LEU A 78 -6.12 8.01 -5.46
CA LEU A 78 -5.07 7.13 -4.96
C LEU A 78 -3.69 7.79 -5.07
N TYR A 79 -3.37 8.41 -6.20
CA TYR A 79 -2.09 9.11 -6.40
C TYR A 79 -1.93 10.28 -5.43
N GLN A 80 -2.96 11.12 -5.26
CA GLN A 80 -2.96 12.20 -4.29
C GLN A 80 -2.76 11.69 -2.85
N PHE A 81 -3.42 10.58 -2.49
CA PHE A 81 -3.23 9.96 -1.18
C PHE A 81 -1.81 9.46 -0.97
N LEU A 82 -1.21 8.78 -1.96
CA LEU A 82 0.17 8.28 -1.88
C LEU A 82 1.17 9.44 -1.83
N ASN A 83 0.98 10.50 -2.63
CA ASN A 83 1.80 11.70 -2.58
C ASN A 83 1.73 12.39 -1.22
N ALA A 84 0.52 12.54 -0.65
CA ALA A 84 0.34 13.12 0.68
C ALA A 84 1.04 12.32 1.79
N LYS A 85 1.31 11.03 1.55
CA LYS A 85 2.04 10.13 2.46
C LYS A 85 3.54 10.00 2.14
N GLY A 86 4.05 10.65 1.09
CA GLY A 86 5.45 10.51 0.67
C GLY A 86 5.77 9.14 0.04
N CYS A 87 4.77 8.48 -0.56
CA CYS A 87 4.88 7.21 -1.27
C CYS A 87 4.51 7.33 -2.76
N GLY A 88 4.57 8.53 -3.34
CA GLY A 88 4.14 8.78 -4.72
C GLY A 88 4.80 7.89 -5.75
N GLU A 89 6.09 7.58 -5.56
CA GLU A 89 6.90 6.74 -6.46
C GLU A 89 6.34 5.33 -6.62
N VAL A 90 5.73 4.79 -5.56
CA VAL A 90 5.12 3.45 -5.55
C VAL A 90 3.95 3.36 -6.53
N PHE A 91 3.26 4.47 -6.81
CA PHE A 91 2.18 4.53 -7.80
C PHE A 91 2.70 4.22 -9.21
N GLN A 92 3.81 4.83 -9.61
CA GLN A 92 4.43 4.58 -10.91
C GLN A 92 4.93 3.12 -11.00
N MET A 93 5.48 2.57 -9.92
CA MET A 93 5.91 1.16 -9.88
C MET A 93 4.74 0.16 -10.03
N PHE A 94 3.58 0.47 -9.45
CA PHE A 94 2.42 -0.43 -9.47
C PHE A 94 1.62 -0.36 -10.77
N PHE A 95 1.52 0.83 -11.36
CA PHE A 95 0.62 1.08 -12.49
C PHE A 95 1.34 1.43 -13.79
N GLY A 96 2.67 1.68 -13.76
CA GLY A 96 3.46 1.98 -14.95
C GLY A 96 3.07 3.30 -15.64
N VAL A 97 2.31 4.15 -14.96
CA VAL A 97 1.85 5.45 -15.45
C VAL A 97 2.49 6.56 -14.62
N GLU A 98 3.03 7.56 -15.27
CA GLU A 98 3.40 8.82 -14.60
C GLU A 98 2.09 9.52 -14.21
N GLY A 99 1.95 9.85 -12.92
CA GLY A 99 0.75 10.53 -12.41
C GLY A 99 0.64 11.92 -13.02
N GLN A 100 -0.21 12.06 -14.03
CA GLN A 100 -0.46 13.33 -14.75
C GLN A 100 -1.87 13.83 -14.45
#